data_AF-A0A0D6M5D4-F1
#
_entry.id   AF-A0A0D6M5D4-F1
#
_cell.length_a   1.000
_cell.length_b   1.000
_cell.length_c   1.000
_cell.angle_alpha   90.00
_cell.angle_beta   90.00
_cell.angle_gamma   90.00
#
_symmetry.space_group_name_H-M   'P 1'
#
loop_
_entity.id
_entity.type
_entity.pdbx_description
1 polymer ?
#
loop_
_entity_poly.entity_id
_entity_poly.type
_entity_poly.pdbx_seq_one_letter_code
_entity_poly.pdbx_strand_id
1 'polypeptide(L)'
;MVLYVYKVRSSDFPSGKPIERSRCYPIVMPYTIAISQQAPMAFVIALDLLIALIFPIRYRSISTLPYVALLCLPGWIYSLFFMIYGWIMMNDDLVHLCNVVVGLEPSVSSLWTFSNVVVNVAIFFGCICFSQNFYVCIWRSLDYRRAFMEQLDILRCRNSSKRTIAIGASTADRKTGAGWVQ
;
A
#
# COMPACT_ATOMS: atom_id res chain seq x y z
N MET A 1 -8.20 5.96 1.36
CA MET A 1 -8.72 5.93 2.75
C MET A 1 -10.08 6.61 2.75
N VAL A 2 -11.06 6.00 2.09
CA VAL A 2 -12.40 6.58 1.94
C VAL A 2 -13.23 6.07 3.10
N LEU A 3 -13.74 7.01 3.89
CA LEU A 3 -14.76 6.80 4.92
C LEU A 3 -15.99 6.14 4.29
N TYR A 4 -16.03 4.80 4.30
CA TYR A 4 -17.28 4.06 4.32
C TYR A 4 -17.49 3.56 5.75
N VAL A 5 -17.80 4.51 6.65
CA VAL A 5 -18.85 4.23 7.62
C VAL A 5 -20.05 3.95 6.73
N TYR A 6 -20.35 2.67 6.47
CA TYR A 6 -21.66 2.33 5.94
C TYR A 6 -22.64 2.92 6.94
N LYS A 7 -23.24 4.06 6.56
CA LYS A 7 -24.47 4.53 7.17
C LYS A 7 -25.51 3.51 6.72
N VAL A 8 -25.49 2.33 7.37
CA VAL A 8 -26.66 1.46 7.47
C VAL A 8 -27.74 2.43 7.89
N ARG A 9 -28.65 2.68 6.97
CA ARG A 9 -29.62 3.75 7.08
C ARG A 9 -30.36 3.49 8.40
N SER A 10 -30.37 4.47 9.31
CA SER A 10 -31.02 4.33 10.63
C SER A 10 -32.52 3.97 10.55
N SER A 11 -33.12 3.89 9.36
CA SER A 11 -34.45 3.36 9.12
C SER A 11 -34.53 1.87 8.77
N ASP A 12 -33.40 1.16 8.59
CA ASP A 12 -33.33 -0.32 8.48
C ASP A 12 -33.10 -1.01 9.85
N PHE A 13 -32.68 -0.25 10.86
CA PHE A 13 -32.52 -0.73 12.24
C PHE A 13 -33.66 -0.17 13.11
N PRO A 14 -34.84 -0.82 13.16
CA PRO A 14 -35.83 -0.48 14.17
C PRO A 14 -35.24 -0.85 15.54
N SER A 15 -34.98 0.15 16.38
CA SER A 15 -34.71 0.05 17.83
C SER A 15 -34.49 -1.37 18.37
N GLY A 16 -33.24 -1.78 18.52
CA GLY A 16 -32.87 -2.91 19.38
C GLY A 16 -33.27 -4.32 18.90
N LYS A 17 -33.75 -4.49 17.66
CA LYS A 17 -33.98 -5.84 17.12
C LYS A 17 -32.64 -6.50 16.73
N PRO A 18 -32.35 -7.72 17.20
CA PRO A 18 -31.14 -8.42 16.81
C PRO A 18 -31.20 -8.84 15.34
N ILE A 19 -30.05 -8.84 14.68
CA ILE A 19 -29.87 -9.24 13.29
C ILE A 19 -29.11 -10.56 13.24
N GLU A 20 -29.44 -11.44 12.30
CA GLU A 20 -28.68 -12.68 12.08
C GLU A 20 -27.26 -12.38 11.57
N ARG A 21 -26.26 -13.06 12.13
CA ARG A 21 -24.87 -12.90 11.73
C ARG A 21 -24.64 -13.18 10.23
N SER A 22 -25.44 -14.05 9.60
CA SER A 22 -25.42 -14.30 8.16
C SER A 22 -25.82 -13.11 7.28
N ARG A 23 -26.65 -12.19 7.80
CA ARG A 23 -26.99 -10.92 7.14
C ARG A 23 -25.98 -9.83 7.45
N CYS A 24 -25.41 -9.84 8.65
CA CYS A 24 -24.43 -8.84 9.07
C CYS A 24 -23.06 -9.05 8.41
N TYR A 25 -22.58 -10.29 8.34
CA TYR A 25 -21.24 -10.64 7.82
C TYR A 25 -20.93 -10.05 6.44
N PRO A 26 -21.77 -10.20 5.40
CA PRO A 26 -21.48 -9.61 4.08
C PRO A 26 -21.47 -8.07 4.07
N ILE A 27 -22.14 -7.42 5.02
CA ILE A 27 -22.14 -5.95 5.17
C ILE A 27 -20.79 -5.46 5.72
N VAL A 28 -20.23 -6.17 6.71
CA VAL A 28 -18.96 -5.80 7.37
C VAL A 28 -17.73 -6.37 6.66
N MET A 29 -17.91 -7.37 5.80
CA MET A 29 -16.87 -8.05 5.04
C MET A 29 -16.00 -7.10 4.18
N PRO A 30 -16.52 -6.17 3.36
CA PRO A 30 -15.67 -5.30 2.54
C PRO A 30 -14.76 -4.40 3.40
N TYR A 31 -15.28 -3.94 4.54
CA TYR A 31 -14.47 -3.21 5.52
C TYR A 31 -13.41 -4.12 6.15
N THR A 32 -13.76 -5.36 6.48
CA THR A 32 -12.83 -6.37 7.04
C THR A 32 -11.70 -6.70 6.07
N ILE A 33 -11.97 -6.77 4.76
CA ILE A 33 -10.93 -6.90 3.73
C ILE A 33 -10.00 -5.70 3.73
N ALA A 34 -10.55 -4.48 3.68
CA ALA A 34 -9.77 -3.26 3.56
C ALA A 34 -8.84 -3.05 4.76
N ILE A 35 -9.33 -3.28 5.98
CA ILE A 35 -8.52 -3.16 7.19
C ILE A 35 -7.46 -4.27 7.26
N SER A 36 -7.78 -5.49 6.82
CA SER A 36 -6.83 -6.61 6.76
C SER A 36 -5.72 -6.37 5.72
N GLN A 37 -5.98 -5.55 4.70
CA GLN A 37 -4.98 -5.10 3.74
C GLN A 37 -4.13 -3.95 4.28
N GLN A 38 -4.68 -3.07 5.12
CA GLN A 38 -4.00 -1.85 5.58
C GLN A 38 -2.69 -2.15 6.33
N ALA A 39 -2.71 -3.11 7.25
CA ALA A 39 -1.54 -3.46 8.05
C ALA A 39 -0.37 -4.04 7.21
N PRO A 40 -0.55 -5.10 6.38
CA PRO A 40 0.53 -5.63 5.55
C PRO A 40 1.02 -4.62 4.51
N MET A 41 0.15 -3.74 3.97
CA MET A 41 0.59 -2.69 3.04
C MET A 41 1.55 -1.70 3.69
N ALA A 42 1.36 -1.35 4.96
CA ALA A 42 2.28 -0.45 5.67
C ALA A 42 3.69 -1.07 5.78
N PHE A 43 3.79 -2.37 6.01
CA PHE A 43 5.07 -3.09 6.05
C PHE A 43 5.75 -3.12 4.68
N VAL A 44 4.97 -3.44 3.64
CA VAL A 44 5.43 -3.49 2.25
C VAL A 44 5.97 -2.13 1.79
N ILE A 45 5.31 -1.03 2.15
CA ILE A 45 5.78 0.33 1.86
C ILE A 45 7.11 0.61 2.57
N ALA A 46 7.27 0.19 3.82
CA ALA A 46 8.52 0.36 4.55
C ALA A 46 9.68 -0.41 3.89
N LEU A 47 9.43 -1.65 3.44
CA LEU A 47 10.42 -2.44 2.70
C LEU A 47 10.73 -1.84 1.33
N ASP A 48 9.73 -1.37 0.60
CA ASP A 48 9.90 -0.75 -0.71
C ASP A 48 10.81 0.48 -0.62
N LEU A 49 10.56 1.33 0.37
CA LEU A 49 11.40 2.49 0.65
C LEU A 49 12.85 2.08 0.96
N LEU A 50 13.04 1.01 1.74
CA LEU A 50 14.37 0.49 2.05
C LEU A 50 15.10 -0.01 0.80
N ILE A 51 14.43 -0.77 -0.07
CA ILE A 51 15.01 -1.30 -1.30
C ILE A 51 15.41 -0.16 -2.24
N ALA A 52 14.57 0.87 -2.36
CA ALA A 52 14.86 2.06 -3.14
C ALA A 52 16.11 2.80 -2.63
N LEU A 53 16.35 2.78 -1.31
CA LEU A 53 17.49 3.44 -0.67
C LEU A 53 18.78 2.63 -0.75
N ILE A 54 18.74 1.31 -0.56
CA ILE A 54 19.94 0.45 -0.61
C ILE A 54 20.42 0.26 -2.06
N PHE A 55 19.49 0.09 -3.01
CA PHE A 55 19.82 -0.26 -4.39
C PHE A 55 19.12 0.65 -5.43
N PRO A 56 19.44 1.95 -5.47
CA PRO A 56 18.74 2.93 -6.32
C PRO A 56 18.81 2.61 -7.82
N ILE A 57 19.93 2.06 -8.32
CA ILE A 57 20.11 1.72 -9.74
C ILE A 57 19.28 0.49 -10.12
N ARG A 58 19.31 -0.57 -9.30
CA ARG A 58 18.57 -1.81 -9.56
C ARG A 58 17.06 -1.59 -9.42
N TYR A 59 16.64 -0.83 -8.42
CA TYR A 59 15.25 -0.45 -8.20
C TYR A 59 14.65 0.23 -9.43
N ARG A 60 15.41 1.13 -10.08
CA ARG A 60 14.97 1.82 -11.29
C ARG A 60 14.91 0.95 -12.55
N SER A 61 15.68 -0.15 -12.57
CA SER A 61 15.74 -1.06 -13.72
C SER A 61 14.62 -2.09 -13.72
N ILE A 62 13.92 -2.26 -12.59
CA ILE A 62 12.80 -3.19 -12.45
C ILE A 62 11.54 -2.52 -13.00
N SER A 63 10.73 -3.28 -13.74
CA SER A 63 9.42 -2.82 -14.20
C SER A 63 8.46 -2.69 -13.01
N THR A 64 7.85 -1.52 -12.88
CA THR A 64 7.02 -1.15 -11.72
C THR A 64 5.79 -2.03 -11.57
N LEU A 65 5.12 -2.39 -12.66
CA LEU A 65 3.86 -3.16 -12.62
C LEU A 65 3.98 -4.56 -11.98
N PRO A 66 4.87 -5.47 -12.42
CA PRO A 66 4.98 -6.79 -11.81
C PRO A 66 5.51 -6.73 -10.37
N TYR A 67 6.37 -5.75 -10.08
CA TYR A 67 6.91 -5.54 -8.74
C TYR A 67 5.82 -5.11 -7.75
N VAL A 68 5.01 -4.12 -8.10
CA VAL A 68 3.89 -3.67 -7.27
C VAL A 68 2.83 -4.78 -7.13
N ALA A 69 2.56 -5.52 -8.21
CA ALA A 69 1.64 -6.66 -8.14
C ALA A 69 2.12 -7.72 -7.13
N LEU A 70 3.41 -8.08 -7.16
CA LEU A 70 4.03 -9.04 -6.26
C LEU A 70 3.98 -8.56 -4.80
N LEU A 71 4.23 -7.27 -4.56
CA LEU A 71 4.16 -6.66 -3.23
C LEU A 71 2.74 -6.63 -2.65
N CYS A 72 1.69 -6.60 -3.49
CA CYS A 72 0.30 -6.65 -3.06
C CYS A 72 -0.17 -8.07 -2.69
N LEU A 73 0.49 -9.13 -3.18
CA LEU A 73 0.06 -10.52 -2.99
C LEU A 73 -0.07 -10.93 -1.52
N PRO A 74 0.87 -10.62 -0.60
CA PRO A 74 0.75 -11.03 0.80
C PRO A 74 -0.49 -10.46 1.49
N GLY A 75 -0.82 -9.18 1.19
CA GLY A 75 -2.01 -8.53 1.74
C GLY A 75 -3.31 -9.15 1.22
N TRP A 76 -3.35 -9.53 -0.05
CA TRP A 76 -4.50 -10.25 -0.63
C TRP A 76 -4.64 -11.67 -0.07
N ILE A 77 -3.55 -12.43 0.05
CA ILE A 77 -3.57 -13.78 0.61
C ILE A 77 -4.09 -13.76 2.05
N TYR A 78 -3.58 -12.84 2.89
CA TYR A 78 -4.04 -12.66 4.27
C TYR A 78 -5.53 -12.30 4.35
N SER A 79 -5.97 -11.35 3.51
CA SER A 79 -7.37 -10.91 3.50
C SER A 79 -8.33 -11.98 3.00
N LEU A 80 -7.97 -12.71 1.94
CA LEU A 80 -8.77 -13.82 1.40
C LEU A 80 -8.88 -14.98 2.38
N PHE A 81 -7.81 -15.28 3.13
CA PHE A 81 -7.84 -16.30 4.17
C PHE A 81 -8.93 -16.00 5.22
N PHE A 82 -8.95 -14.78 5.77
CA PHE A 82 -9.96 -14.41 6.77
C PHE A 82 -11.37 -14.30 6.21
N MET A 83 -11.52 -13.83 4.97
CA MET A 83 -12.81 -13.80 4.27
C MET A 83 -13.39 -15.22 4.10
N ILE A 84 -12.59 -16.15 3.59
CA ILE A 84 -13.02 -17.53 3.34
C ILE A 84 -13.31 -18.23 4.67
N TYR A 85 -12.40 -18.09 5.65
CA TYR A 85 -12.55 -18.72 6.95
C TYR A 85 -13.78 -18.18 7.71
N GLY A 86 -14.01 -16.86 7.67
CA GLY A 86 -15.20 -16.24 8.25
C GLY A 86 -16.50 -16.63 7.56
N TRP A 87 -16.46 -16.92 6.26
CA TRP A 87 -17.63 -17.41 5.52
C TRP A 87 -17.96 -18.87 5.87
N ILE A 88 -16.95 -19.72 6.03
CA ILE A 88 -17.12 -21.13 6.40
C ILE A 88 -17.67 -21.29 7.81
N MET A 89 -17.17 -20.49 8.76
CA MET A 89 -17.56 -20.54 10.17
C MET A 89 -18.79 -19.67 10.49
N MET A 90 -19.47 -19.15 9.46
CA MET A 90 -20.64 -18.29 9.62
C MET A 90 -21.85 -19.08 10.09
N ASN A 91 -22.50 -18.57 11.13
CA ASN A 91 -23.67 -19.13 11.80
C ASN A 91 -24.79 -18.07 11.89
N ASP A 92 -26.01 -18.50 12.23
CA ASP A 92 -27.21 -17.66 12.23
C ASP A 92 -27.57 -17.07 13.60
N ASP A 93 -26.58 -16.91 14.48
CA ASP A 93 -26.84 -16.31 15.79
C ASP A 93 -27.29 -14.85 15.65
N LEU A 94 -28.18 -14.47 16.56
CA LEU A 94 -28.71 -13.13 16.67
C LEU A 94 -27.70 -12.21 17.34
N VAL A 95 -27.22 -11.20 16.59
CA VAL A 95 -26.32 -10.16 17.07
C VAL A 95 -27.06 -8.83 17.26
N HIS A 96 -26.83 -8.18 18.41
CA HIS A 96 -27.44 -6.87 18.70
C HIS A 96 -26.77 -5.71 17.95
N LEU A 97 -25.51 -5.89 17.54
CA LEU A 97 -24.67 -4.87 16.93
C LEU A 97 -23.95 -5.48 15.71
N CYS A 98 -24.16 -4.88 14.54
CA CYS A 98 -23.44 -5.30 13.33
C CYS A 98 -22.14 -4.50 13.19
N ASN A 99 -21.04 -5.06 13.69
CA ASN A 99 -19.67 -4.53 13.55
C ASN A 99 -18.70 -5.68 13.20
N VAL A 100 -17.43 -5.39 12.94
CA VAL A 100 -16.46 -6.43 12.56
C VAL A 100 -16.24 -7.47 13.66
N VAL A 101 -16.12 -7.05 14.92
CA VAL A 101 -15.78 -7.98 16.02
C VAL A 101 -16.93 -8.94 16.32
N VAL A 102 -18.17 -8.46 16.23
CA VAL A 102 -19.41 -9.19 16.59
C VAL A 102 -20.05 -9.88 15.39
N GLY A 103 -19.86 -9.34 14.19
CA GLY A 103 -20.34 -9.91 12.93
C GLY A 103 -19.52 -11.13 12.46
N LEU A 104 -18.35 -11.35 13.04
CA LEU A 104 -17.59 -12.58 12.88
C LEU A 104 -17.87 -13.52 14.06
N GLU A 105 -17.85 -14.83 13.79
CA GLU A 105 -17.92 -15.86 14.84
C GLU A 105 -16.80 -15.65 15.88
N PRO A 106 -17.02 -15.85 17.19
CA PRO A 106 -16.05 -15.54 18.25
C PRO A 106 -14.66 -16.18 18.05
N SER A 107 -14.62 -17.39 17.51
CA SER A 107 -13.36 -18.08 17.18
C SER A 107 -12.59 -17.37 16.06
N VAL A 108 -13.29 -16.88 15.04
CA VAL A 108 -12.69 -16.17 13.90
C VAL A 108 -12.29 -14.75 14.29
N SER A 109 -13.14 -14.05 15.04
CA SER A 109 -12.87 -12.67 15.48
C SER A 109 -11.68 -12.62 16.43
N SER A 110 -11.57 -13.58 17.36
CA SER A 110 -10.40 -13.71 18.24
C SER A 110 -9.11 -13.94 17.44
N LEU A 111 -9.11 -14.89 16.50
CA LEU A 111 -7.96 -15.17 15.64
C LEU A 111 -7.58 -13.95 14.80
N TRP A 112 -8.56 -13.28 14.21
CA TRP A 112 -8.36 -12.08 13.39
C TRP A 112 -7.78 -10.94 14.21
N THR A 113 -8.35 -10.63 15.38
CA THR A 113 -7.84 -9.57 16.27
C THR A 113 -6.43 -9.89 16.76
N PHE A 114 -6.16 -11.12 17.19
CA PHE A 114 -4.83 -11.54 17.62
C PHE A 114 -3.80 -11.38 16.50
N SER A 115 -4.13 -11.85 15.29
CA SER A 115 -3.26 -11.75 14.11
C SER A 115 -2.96 -10.28 13.76
N ASN A 116 -3.98 -9.41 13.81
CA ASN A 116 -3.80 -7.98 13.59
C ASN A 116 -2.89 -7.34 14.65
N VAL A 117 -3.06 -7.67 15.93
CA VAL A 117 -2.19 -7.16 16.99
C VAL A 117 -0.73 -7.58 16.75
N VAL A 118 -0.49 -8.86 16.44
CA VAL A 118 0.85 -9.38 16.15
C VAL A 118 1.48 -8.65 14.96
N VAL A 119 0.74 -8.48 13.86
CA VAL A 119 1.23 -7.76 12.67
C VAL A 119 1.56 -6.30 12.99
N ASN A 120 0.69 -5.60 13.73
CA ASN A 120 0.92 -4.21 14.12
C ASN A 120 2.15 -4.06 15.03
N VAL A 121 2.33 -4.98 15.98
CA VAL A 121 3.52 -4.99 16.86
C VAL A 121 4.79 -5.26 16.04
N ALA A 122 4.77 -6.23 15.13
CA ALA A 122 5.90 -6.51 14.26
C ALA A 122 6.27 -5.30 13.37
N ILE A 123 5.27 -4.59 12.85
CA ILE A 123 5.47 -3.36 12.08
C ILE A 123 6.12 -2.28 12.94
N PHE A 124 5.63 -2.07 14.16
CA PHE A 124 6.18 -1.06 15.07
C PHE A 124 7.68 -1.30 15.32
N PHE A 125 8.06 -2.52 15.70
CA PHE A 125 9.48 -2.87 15.90
C PHE A 125 10.28 -2.82 14.60
N GLY A 126 9.72 -3.31 13.49
CA GLY A 126 10.34 -3.22 12.17
C GLY A 126 10.68 -1.77 11.79
N CYS A 127 9.71 -0.87 11.91
CA CYS A 127 9.87 0.56 11.64
C CYS A 127 10.96 1.21 12.52
N ILE A 128 11.05 0.84 13.80
CA ILE A 128 12.11 1.33 14.69
C ILE A 128 13.48 0.86 14.20
N CYS A 129 13.63 -0.44 13.93
CA CYS A 129 14.89 -1.01 13.43
C CYS A 129 15.30 -0.42 12.08
N PHE A 130 14.34 -0.23 11.16
CA PHE A 130 14.58 0.41 9.87
C PHE A 130 14.99 1.88 10.02
N SER A 131 14.32 2.63 10.89
CA SER A 131 14.64 4.04 11.13
C SER A 131 16.07 4.21 11.65
N GLN A 132 16.54 3.31 12.51
CA GLN A 132 17.92 3.31 13.01
C GLN A 132 18.94 3.04 11.90
N ASN A 133 18.72 1.99 11.09
CA ASN A 133 19.59 1.66 9.96
C ASN A 133 19.62 2.80 8.93
N PHE A 134 18.46 3.35 8.59
CA PHE A 134 18.33 4.48 7.68
C PHE A 134 19.09 5.72 8.18
N TYR A 135 18.90 6.09 9.45
CA TYR A 135 19.57 7.24 10.05
C TYR A 135 21.09 7.06 10.04
N VAL A 136 21.59 5.86 10.36
CA VAL A 136 23.04 5.58 10.32
C VAL A 136 23.56 5.62 8.88
N CYS A 137 22.88 4.96 7.94
CA CYS A 137 23.30 4.91 6.54
C CYS A 137 23.32 6.30 5.87
N ILE A 138 22.30 7.14 6.10
CA ILE A 138 22.23 8.48 5.50
C ILE A 138 23.02 9.51 6.30
N TRP A 139 22.84 9.60 7.62
CA TRP A 139 23.36 10.72 8.39
C TRP A 139 24.79 10.50 8.87
N ARG A 140 25.17 9.26 9.22
CA ARG A 140 26.49 8.95 9.76
C ARG A 140 27.48 8.51 8.69
N SER A 141 27.06 7.75 7.68
CA SER A 141 27.96 7.29 6.62
C SER A 141 28.04 8.31 5.48
N LEU A 142 29.17 9.02 5.42
CA LEU A 142 29.43 10.01 4.37
C LEU A 142 29.59 9.36 2.98
N ASP A 143 29.97 8.09 2.94
CA ASP A 143 30.25 7.37 1.68
C ASP A 143 28.97 7.01 0.93
N TYR A 144 27.90 6.59 1.62
CA TYR A 144 26.58 6.41 0.97
C TYR A 144 25.98 7.73 0.50
N ARG A 145 26.15 8.80 1.27
CA ARG A 145 25.71 10.14 0.86
C ARG A 145 26.42 10.62 -0.39
N ARG A 146 27.73 10.40 -0.48
CA ARG A 146 28.52 10.73 -1.67
C ARG A 146 28.06 9.93 -2.88
N ALA A 147 27.93 8.61 -2.75
CA ALA A 147 27.41 7.77 -3.82
C ALA A 147 26.02 8.22 -4.28
N PHE A 148 25.10 8.50 -3.35
CA PHE A 148 23.75 9.00 -3.66
C PHE A 148 23.77 10.35 -4.39
N MET A 149 24.56 11.32 -3.92
CA MET A 149 24.68 12.64 -4.54
C MET A 149 25.30 12.55 -5.94
N GLU A 150 26.30 11.70 -6.12
CA GLU A 150 26.91 11.42 -7.42
C GLU A 150 25.88 10.83 -8.41
N GLN A 151 25.02 9.92 -7.94
CA GLN A 151 23.91 9.42 -8.77
C GLN A 151 22.91 10.52 -9.15
N LEU A 152 22.59 11.40 -8.20
CA LEU A 152 21.64 12.50 -8.41
C LEU A 152 22.19 13.50 -9.44
N ASP A 153 23.49 13.76 -9.39
CA ASP A 153 24.18 14.67 -10.30
C ASP A 153 24.23 14.11 -11.73
N ILE A 154 24.56 12.83 -11.89
CA ILE A 154 24.50 12.14 -13.20
C ILE A 154 23.08 12.20 -13.80
N LEU A 155 22.04 12.01 -12.98
CA LEU A 155 20.65 12.11 -13.43
C LEU A 155 20.27 13.53 -13.85
N ARG A 156 20.75 14.55 -13.13
CA ARG A 156 20.53 15.96 -13.45
C ARG A 156 21.24 16.35 -14.75
N CYS A 157 22.48 15.91 -14.94
CA CYS A 157 23.26 16.10 -16.17
C CYS A 157 22.60 15.43 -17.38
N ARG A 158 22.09 14.20 -17.24
CA ARG A 158 21.38 13.51 -18.33
C ARG A 158 20.07 14.19 -18.70
N ASN A 159 19.35 14.76 -17.73
CA ASN A 159 18.15 15.55 -18.00
C ASN A 159 18.48 16.89 -18.68
N SER A 160 19.61 17.52 -18.34
CA SER A 160 20.10 18.72 -19.03
C SER A 160 20.44 18.41 -20.49
N SER A 161 21.19 17.34 -20.74
CA SER A 161 21.56 16.90 -22.11
C SER A 161 20.33 16.52 -22.95
N LYS A 162 19.36 15.78 -22.38
CA LYS A 162 18.08 15.48 -23.06
C LYS A 162 17.25 16.73 -23.35
N ARG A 163 17.21 17.72 -22.44
CA ARG A 163 16.55 19.01 -22.68
C ARG A 163 17.22 19.78 -23.82
N THR A 164 18.55 19.81 -23.86
CA THR A 164 19.31 20.46 -24.94
C THR A 164 19.07 19.79 -26.30
N ILE A 165 19.02 18.45 -26.34
CA ILE A 165 18.72 17.72 -27.58
C ILE A 165 17.26 17.94 -28.03
N ALA A 166 16.30 17.97 -27.10
CA ALA A 166 14.90 18.27 -27.44
C ALA A 166 14.69 19.71 -27.95
N ILE A 167 15.39 20.69 -27.37
CA ILE A 167 15.38 22.09 -27.84
C ILE A 167 16.09 22.21 -29.20
N GLY A 168 17.20 21.48 -29.40
CA GLY A 168 17.93 21.41 -30.68
C GLY A 168 17.11 20.75 -31.80
N ALA A 169 16.36 19.69 -31.49
CA ALA A 169 15.46 19.04 -32.45
C ALA A 169 14.24 19.94 -32.79
N SER A 170 13.67 20.64 -31.80
CA SER A 170 12.56 21.59 -32.04
C SER A 170 12.99 22.85 -32.80
N THR A 171 14.27 23.24 -32.74
CA THR A 171 14.81 24.36 -33.54
C THR A 171 15.32 23.94 -34.91
N ALA A 172 15.67 22.66 -35.11
CA ALA A 172 15.99 22.11 -36.42
C ALA A 172 14.73 21.97 -37.32
N ASP A 173 13.59 21.58 -36.75
CA ASP A 173 12.31 21.49 -37.48
C ASP A 173 11.76 22.86 -37.93
N ARG A 174 12.13 23.94 -37.23
CA ARG A 174 11.76 25.32 -37.61
C ARG A 174 12.66 25.92 -38.71
N LYS A 175 13.79 25.29 -39.05
CA LYS A 175 14.71 25.79 -40.09
C LYS A 175 14.47 25.16 -41.47
N THR A 176 13.60 24.17 -41.59
CA THR A 176 13.19 23.59 -42.90
C THR A 176 11.94 24.23 -43.50
N GLY A 177 11.39 25.29 -42.89
CA GLY A 177 10.14 25.93 -43.32
C GLY A 177 10.22 27.40 -43.74
N ALA A 178 11.40 27.96 -44.04
CA ALA A 178 11.51 29.37 -44.43
C ALA A 178 12.52 29.61 -45.57
N GLY A 179 11.98 29.90 -46.76
CA GLY A 179 12.65 30.52 -47.91
C GLY A 179 12.95 29.56 -49.07
N TRP A 180 12.63 29.80 -50.35
CA TRP A 180 12.06 30.94 -51.10
C TRP A 180 11.46 30.34 -52.40
N VAL A 181 10.25 30.71 -52.84
CA VAL A 181 10.01 31.68 -53.95
C VAL A 181 11.14 31.70 -54.98
N GLN A 182 10.96 30.97 -56.10
CA GLN A 182 10.94 31.51 -57.46
C GLN A 182 10.34 30.47 -58.42
#